data_AF-A0A0B4FT57-F1
#
_entry.id   AF-A0A0B4FT57-F1
#
_cell.length_a   1.000
_cell.length_b   1.000
_cell.length_c   1.000
_cell.angle_alpha   90.00
_cell.angle_beta   90.00
_cell.angle_gamma   90.00
#
_symmetry.space_group_name_H-M   'P 1'
#
loop_
_entity.id
_entity.type
_entity.pdbx_description
1 polymer ?
#
loop_
_entity_poly.entity_id
_entity_poly.type
_entity_poly.pdbx_seq_one_letter_code
_entity_poly.pdbx_strand_id
1 'polypeptide(L)'
;MDGKQQLAQGISSESLRHSSSMSSISRLRRFLLPMLAIILLLRGVYDISYRYKFAGPGITHLVPLEAHIISKCPDTRDALRELILPAMQRVYDKVDFKLNYIGTPTADDGVECKHGPSECMGNIIELCARELYPDPKINLGFIMCLTKDYPHIPERALVEDCALEHAIDIRAINECAARDDGAYGMGLLRNSIQRTTDQSSQRTTD
;
A
#
# COMPACT_ATOMS: atom_id res chain seq x y z
N MET A 1 -27.06 -86.51 2.22
CA MET A 1 -26.50 -86.70 0.87
C MET A 1 -25.28 -85.81 0.78
N ASP A 2 -24.21 -86.27 1.45
CA ASP A 2 -23.04 -86.95 0.84
C ASP A 2 -22.02 -85.87 0.45
N GLY A 3 -20.90 -85.74 1.19
CA GLY A 3 -19.78 -86.69 1.18
C GLY A 3 -18.85 -86.26 0.05
N LYS A 4 -17.53 -86.04 0.18
CA LYS A 4 -16.46 -86.66 0.97
C LYS A 4 -15.22 -85.74 0.83
N GLN A 5 -14.52 -85.44 1.92
CA GLN A 5 -13.23 -86.04 2.35
C GLN A 5 -12.03 -85.88 1.40
N GLN A 6 -10.95 -85.27 1.91
CA GLN A 6 -9.73 -85.95 2.41
C GLN A 6 -8.82 -84.91 3.09
N LEU A 7 -8.42 -85.04 4.37
CA LEU A 7 -7.31 -85.86 4.94
C LEU A 7 -5.97 -85.62 4.21
N ALA A 8 -4.82 -85.35 4.84
CA ALA A 8 -4.42 -85.53 6.25
C ALA A 8 -3.03 -84.90 6.52
N GLN A 9 -2.70 -84.78 7.82
CA GLN A 9 -1.35 -84.85 8.46
C GLN A 9 -0.40 -83.67 8.17
N GLY A 10 0.31 -83.04 9.12
CA GLY A 10 0.87 -83.38 10.43
C GLY A 10 2.22 -82.62 10.46
N ILE A 11 2.65 -81.91 11.50
CA ILE A 11 3.49 -82.42 12.59
C ILE A 11 4.05 -81.20 13.38
N SER A 12 4.03 -81.36 14.71
CA SER A 12 4.90 -80.84 15.78
C SER A 12 5.53 -79.43 15.79
N SER A 13 5.31 -78.77 16.94
CA SER A 13 6.34 -78.26 17.85
C SER A 13 7.46 -77.39 17.26
N GLU A 14 7.44 -76.09 17.56
CA GLU A 14 8.54 -75.54 18.37
C GLU A 14 8.18 -74.18 19.01
N SER A 15 8.54 -74.12 20.28
CA SER A 15 8.54 -72.95 21.13
C SER A 15 9.36 -71.81 20.53
N LEU A 16 8.77 -70.62 20.39
CA LEU A 16 9.50 -69.36 20.49
C LEU A 16 8.63 -68.34 21.23
N ARG A 17 8.75 -68.36 22.56
CA ARG A 17 8.38 -67.20 23.40
C ARG A 17 9.21 -66.02 22.93
N HIS A 18 8.58 -65.12 22.19
CA HIS A 18 9.20 -63.85 21.84
C HIS A 18 9.14 -62.95 23.08
N SER A 19 10.19 -63.00 23.91
CA SER A 19 10.46 -62.01 24.93
C SER A 19 10.95 -60.74 24.23
N SER A 20 10.03 -59.83 23.94
CA SER A 20 10.38 -58.50 23.45
C SER A 20 10.93 -57.68 24.61
N SER A 21 12.25 -57.73 24.78
CA SER A 21 12.99 -56.74 25.56
C SER A 21 12.75 -55.37 24.93
N MET A 22 11.80 -54.61 25.49
CA MET A 22 11.55 -53.23 25.10
C MET A 22 12.81 -52.41 25.37
N SER A 23 13.57 -52.10 24.32
CA SER A 23 14.77 -51.28 24.40
C SER A 23 14.44 -49.93 25.06
N SER A 24 15.31 -49.50 25.98
CA SER A 24 15.21 -48.26 26.76
C SER A 24 14.97 -47.01 25.88
N ILE A 25 15.43 -47.07 24.62
CA ILE A 25 15.30 -46.03 23.59
C ILE A 25 13.84 -45.77 23.21
N SER A 26 12.98 -46.81 23.21
CA SER A 26 11.55 -46.69 22.87
C SER A 26 10.73 -45.96 23.94
N ARG A 27 11.15 -46.04 25.22
CA ARG A 27 10.52 -45.31 26.33
C ARG A 27 10.90 -43.84 26.31
N LEU A 28 12.18 -43.53 26.05
CA LEU A 28 12.66 -42.14 25.97
C LEU A 28 11.97 -41.35 24.83
N ARG A 29 11.75 -42.00 23.68
CA ARG A 29 11.07 -41.39 22.52
C ARG A 29 9.58 -41.08 22.79
N ARG A 30 8.91 -41.86 23.65
CA ARG A 30 7.51 -41.62 24.06
C ARG A 30 7.35 -40.37 24.92
N PHE A 31 8.40 -39.91 25.60
CA PHE A 31 8.36 -38.68 26.40
C PHE A 31 8.94 -37.47 25.66
N LEU A 32 9.94 -37.67 24.79
CA LEU A 32 10.58 -36.57 24.03
C LEU A 32 9.68 -35.97 22.94
N LEU A 33 8.92 -36.79 22.21
CA LEU A 33 7.98 -36.32 21.17
C LEU A 33 6.86 -35.41 21.72
N PRO A 34 6.14 -35.77 22.80
CA PRO A 34 5.13 -34.88 23.38
C PRO A 34 5.76 -33.66 24.05
N MET A 35 6.94 -33.78 24.68
CA MET A 35 7.68 -32.62 25.20
C MET A 35 8.00 -31.60 24.10
N LEU A 36 8.52 -32.06 22.96
CA LEU A 36 8.83 -31.19 21.82
C LEU A 36 7.56 -30.55 21.23
N ALA A 37 6.47 -31.32 21.11
CA ALA A 37 5.19 -30.79 20.64
C ALA A 37 4.64 -29.71 21.60
N ILE A 38 4.74 -29.94 22.91
CA ILE A 38 4.33 -28.96 23.94
C ILE A 38 5.22 -27.71 23.85
N ILE A 39 6.54 -27.86 23.69
CA ILE A 39 7.46 -26.71 23.53
C ILE A 39 7.11 -25.91 22.28
N LEU A 40 6.82 -26.57 21.15
CA LEU A 40 6.43 -25.90 19.90
C LEU A 40 5.07 -25.20 20.03
N LEU A 41 4.10 -25.82 20.72
CA LEU A 41 2.82 -25.19 21.02
C LEU A 41 2.98 -23.99 21.96
N LEU A 42 3.79 -24.12 23.03
CA LEU A 42 4.07 -23.02 23.95
C LEU A 42 4.82 -21.89 23.25
N ARG A 43 5.78 -22.19 22.36
CA ARG A 43 6.45 -21.20 21.50
C ARG A 43 5.46 -20.52 20.56
N GLY A 44 4.61 -21.28 19.87
CA GLY A 44 3.61 -20.73 18.96
C GLY A 44 2.56 -19.88 19.67
N VAL A 45 2.07 -20.32 20.83
CA VAL A 45 1.12 -19.56 21.67
C VAL A 45 1.81 -18.34 22.27
N TYR A 46 3.08 -18.44 22.66
CA TYR A 46 3.87 -17.29 23.13
C TYR A 46 4.07 -16.28 22.00
N ASP A 47 4.48 -16.69 20.80
CA ASP A 47 4.62 -15.82 19.62
C ASP A 47 3.29 -15.17 19.23
N ILE A 48 2.19 -15.94 19.17
CA ILE A 48 0.84 -15.40 18.91
C ILE A 48 0.45 -14.39 19.99
N SER A 49 0.66 -14.71 21.26
CA SER A 49 0.33 -13.81 22.38
C SER A 49 1.22 -12.56 22.41
N TYR A 50 2.50 -12.69 22.07
CA TYR A 50 3.44 -11.58 21.97
C TYR A 50 3.09 -10.68 20.79
N ARG A 51 2.71 -11.27 19.65
CA ARG A 51 2.17 -10.55 18.48
C ARG A 51 0.85 -9.86 18.83
N TYR A 52 -0.05 -10.48 19.59
CA TYR A 52 -1.33 -9.87 19.99
C TYR A 52 -1.16 -8.76 21.05
N LYS A 53 -0.20 -8.90 21.97
CA LYS A 53 0.16 -7.85 22.92
C LYS A 53 0.80 -6.62 22.26
N PHE A 54 1.53 -6.81 21.16
CA PHE A 54 2.10 -5.72 20.36
C PHE A 54 1.19 -5.25 19.21
N ALA A 55 0.25 -6.08 18.78
CA ALA A 55 -0.84 -5.74 17.87
C ALA A 55 -2.09 -5.39 18.69
N GLY A 56 -1.94 -4.45 19.63
CA GLY A 56 -3.09 -3.60 19.93
C GLY A 56 -3.49 -2.86 18.64
N PRO A 57 -4.70 -2.28 18.56
CA PRO A 57 -4.99 -1.26 17.55
C PRO A 57 -4.10 -0.05 17.88
N GLY A 58 -2.83 -0.16 17.54
CA GLY A 58 -1.90 0.94 17.60
C GLY A 58 -2.43 1.94 16.61
N ILE A 59 -2.93 3.06 17.11
CA ILE A 59 -3.06 4.26 16.32
C ILE A 59 -1.63 4.56 15.87
N THR A 60 -1.26 4.09 14.69
CA THR A 60 0.00 4.46 14.04
C THR A 60 -0.14 5.94 13.77
N HIS A 61 0.40 6.76 14.67
CA HIS A 61 0.40 8.20 14.49
C HIS A 61 1.38 8.52 13.37
N LEU A 62 0.86 8.61 12.14
CA LEU A 62 1.63 8.99 10.98
C LEU A 62 2.16 10.42 11.17
N VAL A 63 3.39 10.66 10.74
CA VAL A 63 3.99 12.01 10.78
C VAL A 63 3.40 12.82 9.62
N PRO A 64 2.79 14.00 9.86
CA PRO A 64 2.36 14.87 8.76
C PRO A 64 3.55 15.28 7.90
N LEU A 65 3.45 15.07 6.59
CA LEU A 65 4.49 15.49 5.64
C LEU A 65 3.81 16.09 4.41
N GLU A 66 4.13 17.34 4.11
CA GLU A 66 3.52 18.04 2.97
C GLU A 66 4.58 18.59 2.02
N ALA A 67 4.32 18.48 0.73
CA ALA A 67 5.08 19.14 -0.33
C ALA A 67 4.14 20.05 -1.13
N HIS A 68 4.63 21.17 -1.63
CA HIS A 68 3.84 22.17 -2.35
C HIS A 68 4.50 22.42 -3.72
N ILE A 69 3.79 22.11 -4.80
CA ILE A 69 4.33 22.06 -6.16
C ILE A 69 3.42 22.78 -7.18
N ILE A 70 3.80 22.81 -8.45
CA ILE A 70 2.92 23.13 -9.58
C ILE A 70 3.19 22.16 -10.71
N SER A 71 2.15 21.73 -11.43
CA SER A 71 2.24 20.68 -12.46
C SER A 71 3.19 21.05 -13.62
N LYS A 72 3.19 22.31 -14.06
CA LYS A 72 3.99 22.78 -15.22
C LYS A 72 5.33 23.40 -14.84
N CYS A 73 6.13 22.77 -13.99
CA CYS A 73 7.41 23.33 -13.54
C CYS A 73 8.58 22.33 -13.61
N PRO A 74 9.73 22.70 -14.23
CA PRO A 74 10.91 21.84 -14.24
C PRO A 74 11.45 21.56 -12.84
N ASP A 75 11.35 22.51 -11.91
CA ASP A 75 11.80 22.30 -10.54
C ASP A 75 10.92 21.28 -9.82
N THR A 76 9.62 21.19 -10.16
CA THR A 76 8.72 20.15 -9.63
C THR A 76 9.12 18.77 -10.13
N ARG A 77 9.51 18.65 -11.41
CA ARG A 77 10.07 17.40 -11.96
C ARG A 77 11.29 16.95 -11.17
N ASP A 78 12.23 17.86 -10.94
CA ASP A 78 13.48 17.53 -10.26
C ASP A 78 13.23 17.23 -8.78
N ALA A 79 12.36 17.99 -8.09
CA ALA A 79 11.95 17.72 -6.71
C ALA A 79 11.25 16.35 -6.56
N LEU A 80 10.35 15.99 -7.47
CA LEU A 80 9.69 14.68 -7.46
C LEU A 80 10.71 13.54 -7.64
N ARG A 81 11.58 13.67 -8.64
CA ARG A 81 12.58 12.65 -8.99
C ARG A 81 13.64 12.46 -7.92
N GLU A 82 14.17 13.56 -7.37
CA GLU A 82 15.39 13.55 -6.56
C GLU A 82 15.10 13.52 -5.06
N LEU A 83 13.94 14.03 -4.64
CA LEU A 83 13.60 14.19 -3.22
C LEU A 83 12.36 13.40 -2.82
N ILE A 84 11.20 13.70 -3.41
CA ILE A 84 9.91 13.19 -2.93
C ILE A 84 9.78 11.69 -3.15
N LEU A 85 9.97 11.20 -4.38
CA LEU A 85 9.82 9.77 -4.66
C LEU A 85 10.83 8.90 -3.89
N PRO A 86 12.15 9.22 -3.87
CA PRO A 86 13.11 8.45 -3.08
C PRO A 86 12.81 8.44 -1.58
N ALA A 87 12.29 9.54 -1.03
CA ALA A 87 11.85 9.59 0.37
C ALA A 87 10.62 8.70 0.60
N MET A 88 9.56 8.88 -0.20
CA MET A 88 8.30 8.15 -0.06
C MET A 88 8.47 6.64 -0.21
N GLN A 89 9.39 6.17 -1.07
CA GLN A 89 9.73 4.75 -1.16
C GLN A 89 10.18 4.12 0.17
N ARG A 90 10.75 4.92 1.08
CA ARG A 90 11.27 4.45 2.38
C ARG A 90 10.31 4.71 3.54
N VAL A 91 9.46 5.74 3.44
CA VAL A 91 8.69 6.26 4.57
C VAL A 91 7.17 6.32 4.35
N TYR A 92 6.64 5.88 3.21
CA TYR A 92 5.19 5.99 2.92
C TYR A 92 4.27 5.38 4.00
N ASP A 93 4.74 4.37 4.73
CA ASP A 93 4.03 3.70 5.83
C ASP A 93 4.14 4.44 7.17
N LYS A 94 4.89 5.54 7.22
CA LYS A 94 5.22 6.31 8.43
C LYS A 94 4.70 7.75 8.37
N VAL A 95 4.22 8.21 7.22
CA VAL A 95 3.81 9.60 7.00
C VAL A 95 2.39 9.71 6.47
N ASP A 96 1.69 10.78 6.85
CA ASP A 96 0.49 11.26 6.17
C ASP A 96 0.95 12.26 5.11
N PHE A 97 1.28 11.74 3.92
CA PHE A 97 1.86 12.55 2.85
C PHE A 97 0.80 13.30 2.04
N LYS A 98 0.94 14.62 1.93
CA LYS A 98 0.07 15.47 1.10
C LYS A 98 0.87 16.28 0.09
N LEU A 99 0.37 16.35 -1.14
CA LEU A 99 0.97 17.12 -2.22
C LEU A 99 0.05 18.27 -2.62
N ASN A 100 0.30 19.46 -2.09
CA ASN A 100 -0.52 20.64 -2.36
C ASN A 100 0.02 21.46 -3.54
N TYR A 101 -0.80 22.37 -4.05
CA TYR A 101 -0.48 23.15 -5.23
C TYR A 101 -0.32 24.63 -4.90
N ILE A 102 0.61 25.28 -5.61
CA ILE A 102 0.86 26.71 -5.52
C ILE A 102 0.02 27.41 -6.59
N GLY A 103 -0.55 28.56 -6.23
CA GLY A 103 -1.32 29.42 -7.11
C GLY A 103 -1.86 30.61 -6.32
N THR A 104 -2.68 31.42 -6.96
CA THR A 104 -3.26 32.63 -6.35
C THR A 104 -4.77 32.56 -6.42
N PRO A 105 -5.50 32.58 -5.29
CA PRO A 105 -6.96 32.69 -5.32
C PRO A 105 -7.39 34.03 -5.93
N THR A 106 -8.45 34.02 -6.74
CA THR A 106 -9.11 35.23 -7.25
C THR A 106 -10.34 35.57 -6.43
N ALA A 107 -10.87 36.79 -6.62
CA ALA A 107 -12.05 37.28 -5.93
C ALA A 107 -13.34 36.51 -6.29
N ASP A 108 -13.46 36.05 -7.54
CA ASP A 108 -14.65 35.38 -8.07
C ASP A 108 -14.57 33.85 -7.95
N ASP A 109 -14.03 33.35 -6.83
CA ASP A 109 -13.82 31.93 -6.54
C ASP A 109 -12.94 31.13 -7.53
N GLY A 110 -12.38 31.79 -8.55
CA GLY A 110 -11.37 31.22 -9.44
C GLY A 110 -9.96 31.19 -8.85
N VAL A 111 -9.00 30.71 -9.63
CA VAL A 111 -7.58 30.62 -9.29
C VAL A 111 -6.71 31.00 -10.47
N GLU A 112 -5.57 31.62 -10.18
CA GLU A 112 -4.51 31.93 -11.13
C GLU A 112 -3.29 31.04 -10.87
N CYS A 113 -2.77 30.44 -11.94
CA CYS A 113 -1.60 29.57 -11.93
C CYS A 113 -0.44 30.22 -12.68
N LYS A 114 0.80 29.94 -12.27
CA LYS A 114 1.98 30.65 -12.76
C LYS A 114 2.18 30.48 -14.28
N HIS A 115 1.93 29.28 -14.80
CA HIS A 115 2.05 28.97 -16.22
C HIS A 115 0.68 28.88 -16.91
N GLY A 116 -0.30 29.64 -16.42
CA GLY A 116 -1.60 29.85 -17.07
C GLY A 116 -2.61 28.71 -16.87
N PRO A 117 -3.75 28.75 -17.60
CA PRO A 117 -4.88 27.84 -17.36
C PRO A 117 -4.54 26.36 -17.54
N SER A 118 -3.59 26.04 -18.43
CA SER A 118 -3.13 24.66 -18.64
C SER A 118 -2.49 24.06 -17.39
N GLU A 119 -1.75 24.86 -16.60
CA GLU A 119 -1.23 24.43 -15.30
C GLU A 119 -2.35 24.21 -14.29
N CYS A 120 -3.33 25.12 -14.23
CA CYS A 120 -4.46 24.93 -13.32
C CYS A 120 -5.19 23.62 -13.60
N MET A 121 -5.46 23.31 -14.87
CA MET A 121 -6.07 22.05 -15.24
C MET A 121 -5.17 20.85 -14.92
N GLY A 122 -3.85 20.96 -15.11
CA GLY A 122 -2.89 19.96 -14.66
C GLY A 122 -2.94 19.70 -13.16
N ASN A 123 -2.96 20.77 -12.35
CA ASN A 123 -3.07 20.68 -10.90
C ASN A 123 -4.39 20.00 -10.48
N ILE A 124 -5.51 20.31 -11.16
CA ILE A 124 -6.81 19.66 -10.92
C ILE A 124 -6.75 18.16 -11.23
N ILE A 125 -6.15 17.75 -12.35
CA ILE A 125 -6.00 16.35 -12.74
C ILE A 125 -5.19 15.58 -11.68
N GLU A 126 -4.07 16.15 -11.23
CA GLU A 126 -3.23 15.52 -10.21
C GLU A 126 -3.92 15.46 -8.84
N LEU A 127 -4.70 16.49 -8.46
CA LEU A 127 -5.55 16.46 -7.27
C LEU A 127 -6.65 15.39 -7.35
N CYS A 128 -7.33 15.29 -8.49
CA CYS A 128 -8.32 14.24 -8.74
C CYS A 128 -7.71 12.83 -8.65
N ALA A 129 -6.50 12.64 -9.17
CA ALA A 129 -5.79 11.36 -9.04
C ALA A 129 -5.53 11.01 -7.57
N ARG A 130 -5.16 11.99 -6.74
CA ARG A 130 -4.94 11.76 -5.30
C ARG A 130 -6.23 11.44 -4.54
N GLU A 131 -7.33 12.12 -4.85
CA GLU A 131 -8.64 11.86 -4.22
C GLU A 131 -9.19 10.47 -4.57
N LEU A 132 -9.06 10.05 -5.83
CA LEU A 132 -9.60 8.78 -6.31
C LEU A 132 -8.68 7.58 -6.06
N TYR A 133 -7.37 7.82 -6.04
CA TYR A 133 -6.33 6.79 -5.89
C TYR A 133 -5.40 7.16 -4.72
N PRO A 134 -5.83 7.01 -3.46
CA PRO A 134 -5.08 7.49 -2.30
C PRO A 134 -3.78 6.71 -2.02
N ASP A 135 -3.54 5.56 -2.66
CA ASP A 135 -2.25 4.87 -2.56
C ASP A 135 -1.13 5.73 -3.18
N PRO A 136 -0.14 6.20 -2.38
CA PRO A 136 0.92 7.06 -2.87
C PRO A 136 1.77 6.39 -3.97
N LYS A 137 1.81 5.06 -4.06
CA LYS A 137 2.52 4.36 -5.14
C LYS A 137 1.85 4.57 -6.49
N ILE A 138 0.52 4.66 -6.51
CA ILE A 138 -0.28 4.88 -7.71
C ILE A 138 -0.28 6.36 -8.08
N ASN A 139 -0.73 7.23 -7.16
CA ASN A 139 -0.88 8.65 -7.48
C ASN A 139 0.48 9.35 -7.72
N LEU A 140 1.54 9.07 -6.94
CA LEU A 140 2.85 9.70 -7.19
C LEU A 140 3.53 9.15 -8.43
N GLY A 141 3.25 7.89 -8.79
CA GLY A 141 3.67 7.34 -10.08
C GLY A 141 3.07 8.14 -11.23
N PHE A 142 1.75 8.28 -11.24
CA PHE A 142 1.02 9.06 -12.24
C PHE A 142 1.47 10.51 -12.33
N ILE A 143 1.59 11.20 -11.19
CA ILE A 143 2.04 12.59 -11.12
C ILE A 143 3.46 12.73 -11.68
N MET A 144 4.37 11.82 -11.33
CA MET A 144 5.72 11.83 -11.90
C MET A 144 5.71 11.56 -13.41
N CYS A 145 4.85 10.65 -13.90
CA CYS A 145 4.71 10.40 -15.33
C CYS A 145 4.31 11.68 -16.09
N LEU A 146 3.25 12.37 -15.63
CA LEU A 146 2.84 13.66 -16.21
C LEU A 146 3.99 14.67 -16.15
N THR A 147 4.62 14.81 -14.98
CA THR A 147 5.65 15.83 -14.73
C THR A 147 6.92 15.60 -15.56
N LYS A 148 7.22 14.36 -16.00
CA LYS A 148 8.34 14.11 -16.94
C LYS A 148 8.20 14.91 -18.23
N ASP A 149 6.97 15.10 -18.69
CA ASP A 149 6.62 15.87 -19.88
C ASP A 149 5.72 17.07 -19.53
N TYR A 150 6.08 17.76 -18.44
CA TYR A 150 5.35 18.91 -17.90
C TYR A 150 4.96 20.00 -18.92
N PRO A 151 5.71 20.28 -20.02
CA PRO A 151 5.28 21.29 -21.00
C PRO A 151 3.96 20.94 -21.68
N HIS A 152 3.66 19.64 -21.84
CA HIS A 152 2.47 19.15 -22.53
C HIS A 152 1.29 18.89 -21.57
N ILE A 153 1.41 19.11 -20.27
CA ILE A 153 0.24 19.03 -19.36
C ILE A 153 -0.79 20.13 -19.73
N PRO A 154 -2.10 19.87 -19.86
CA PRO A 154 -2.84 18.62 -19.61
C PRO A 154 -3.29 17.92 -20.91
N GLU A 155 -2.45 17.89 -21.95
CA GLU A 155 -2.80 17.28 -23.22
C GLU A 155 -3.31 15.86 -23.05
N ARG A 156 -4.44 15.57 -23.71
CA ARG A 156 -5.18 14.32 -23.51
C ARG A 156 -4.32 13.07 -23.70
N ALA A 157 -3.46 13.07 -24.73
CA ALA A 157 -2.59 11.93 -25.02
C ALA A 157 -1.64 11.63 -23.84
N LEU A 158 -1.00 12.66 -23.28
CA LEU A 158 -0.12 12.51 -22.12
C LEU A 158 -0.88 11.97 -20.90
N VAL A 159 -2.07 12.51 -20.63
CA VAL A 159 -2.87 12.10 -19.47
C VAL A 159 -3.38 10.66 -19.62
N GLU A 160 -3.82 10.27 -20.82
CA GLU A 160 -4.27 8.91 -21.12
C GLU A 160 -3.12 7.89 -21.01
N ASP A 161 -1.95 8.20 -21.56
CA ASP A 161 -0.77 7.33 -21.51
C ASP A 161 -0.31 7.11 -20.06
N CYS A 162 -0.20 8.19 -19.28
CA CYS A 162 0.18 8.10 -17.86
C CYS A 162 -0.87 7.38 -17.02
N ALA A 163 -2.17 7.57 -17.32
CA ALA A 163 -3.24 6.88 -16.61
C ALA A 163 -3.16 5.37 -16.87
N LEU A 164 -2.89 4.97 -18.12
CA LEU A 164 -2.69 3.56 -18.48
C LEU A 164 -1.47 2.94 -17.78
N GLU A 165 -0.32 3.64 -17.77
CA GLU A 165 0.92 3.17 -17.11
C GLU A 165 0.72 2.88 -15.62
N HIS A 166 -0.12 3.67 -14.94
CA HIS A 166 -0.33 3.59 -13.50
C HIS A 166 -1.69 3.00 -13.08
N ALA A 167 -2.41 2.35 -14.00
CA ALA A 167 -3.70 1.71 -13.75
C ALA A 167 -4.77 2.66 -13.16
N ILE A 168 -4.78 3.91 -13.63
CA ILE A 168 -5.80 4.92 -13.32
C ILE A 168 -6.88 4.90 -14.40
N ASP A 169 -8.16 4.94 -14.00
CA ASP A 169 -9.28 5.10 -14.93
C ASP A 169 -9.36 6.58 -15.33
N ILE A 170 -8.92 6.88 -16.56
CA ILE A 170 -8.97 8.23 -17.10
C ILE A 170 -10.39 8.81 -17.12
N ARG A 171 -11.43 7.97 -17.23
CA ARG A 171 -12.82 8.45 -17.18
C ARG A 171 -13.15 8.95 -15.78
N ALA A 172 -12.72 8.26 -14.73
CA ALA A 172 -12.93 8.70 -13.36
C ALA A 172 -12.21 10.04 -13.08
N ILE A 173 -10.99 10.23 -13.63
CA ILE A 173 -10.28 11.51 -13.56
C ILE A 173 -11.05 12.61 -14.28
N ASN A 174 -11.50 12.37 -15.51
CA ASN A 174 -12.27 13.35 -16.28
C ASN A 174 -13.59 13.70 -15.60
N GLU A 175 -14.29 12.70 -15.05
CA GLU A 175 -15.51 12.90 -14.27
C GLU A 175 -15.23 13.72 -13.01
N CYS A 176 -14.15 13.45 -12.27
CA CYS A 176 -13.75 14.26 -11.12
C CYS A 176 -13.47 15.72 -11.51
N ALA A 177 -12.69 15.94 -12.58
CA ALA A 177 -12.32 17.27 -13.02
C ALA A 177 -13.52 18.08 -13.55
N ALA A 178 -14.48 17.43 -14.21
CA ALA A 178 -15.66 18.06 -14.79
C ALA A 178 -16.90 18.06 -13.88
N ARG A 179 -16.84 17.42 -12.70
CA ARG A 179 -17.99 17.32 -11.80
C ARG A 179 -18.50 18.69 -11.39
N ASP A 180 -19.82 18.82 -11.35
CA ASP A 180 -20.52 20.06 -11.02
C ASP A 180 -20.11 21.23 -11.95
N ASP A 181 -20.04 20.96 -13.26
CA ASP A 181 -19.57 21.89 -14.29
C ASP A 181 -18.14 22.43 -14.02
N GLY A 182 -17.29 21.55 -13.47
CA GLY A 182 -15.92 21.85 -13.06
C GLY A 182 -15.77 22.48 -11.68
N ALA A 183 -16.86 22.81 -10.99
CA ALA A 183 -16.81 23.45 -9.68
C ALA A 183 -16.12 22.57 -8.63
N TYR A 184 -16.28 21.24 -8.70
CA TYR A 184 -15.61 20.35 -7.76
C TYR A 184 -14.09 20.35 -7.95
N GLY A 185 -13.61 20.18 -9.19
CA GLY A 185 -12.18 20.23 -9.50
C GLY A 185 -11.56 21.58 -9.13
N MET A 186 -12.25 22.67 -9.46
CA MET A 186 -11.84 24.02 -9.06
C MET A 186 -11.79 24.17 -7.53
N GLY A 187 -12.77 23.62 -6.82
CA GLY A 187 -12.81 23.61 -5.35
C GLY A 187 -11.64 22.85 -4.73
N LEU A 188 -11.25 21.69 -5.29
CA LEU A 188 -10.05 20.97 -4.88
C LEU A 188 -8.80 21.84 -5.02
N LEU A 189 -8.64 22.49 -6.18
CA LEU A 189 -7.48 23.35 -6.45
C LEU A 189 -7.46 24.58 -5.52
N ARG A 190 -8.58 25.26 -5.33
CA ARG A 190 -8.69 26.40 -4.41
C ARG A 190 -8.35 26.02 -2.98
N ASN A 191 -8.87 24.89 -2.48
CA ASN A 191 -8.54 24.38 -1.14
C ASN A 191 -7.05 24.05 -1.00
N SER A 192 -6.45 23.45 -2.03
CA SER A 192 -5.02 23.12 -2.05
C SER A 192 -4.14 24.38 -2.03
N ILE A 193 -4.51 25.41 -2.79
CA ILE A 193 -3.82 26.70 -2.82
C ILE A 193 -3.96 27.42 -1.47
N GLN A 194 -5.15 27.41 -0.87
CA GLN A 194 -5.35 28.01 0.45
C GLN A 194 -4.45 27.34 1.50
N ARG A 195 -4.36 25.99 1.48
CA ARG A 195 -3.46 25.24 2.36
C ARG A 195 -1.99 25.67 2.19
N THR A 196 -1.56 25.88 0.94
CA THR A 196 -0.21 26.39 0.64
C THR A 196 0.00 27.78 1.24
N THR A 197 -0.93 28.71 1.03
CA THR A 197 -0.85 30.08 1.54
C THR A 197 -0.78 30.10 3.07
N ASP A 198 -1.61 29.32 3.76
CA ASP A 198 -1.64 29.26 5.22
C ASP A 198 -0.30 28.79 5.81
N GLN A 199 0.36 27.82 5.15
CA GLN A 199 1.68 27.33 5.57
C GLN A 199 2.80 28.31 5.28
N SER A 200 2.70 29.09 4.19
CA SER A 200 3.66 30.15 3.89
C SER A 200 3.55 31.30 4.90
N SER A 201 2.35 31.68 5.32
CA SER A 201 2.14 32.74 6.33
C SER A 201 2.66 32.35 7.71
N GLN A 202 2.47 31.10 8.15
CA GLN A 202 3.03 30.61 9.43
C GLN A 202 4.56 30.69 9.47
N ARG A 203 5.22 30.52 8.32
CA ARG A 203 6.68 30.61 8.22
C ARG A 203 7.23 32.04 8.34
N THR A 204 6.39 33.06 8.20
CA THR A 204 6.79 34.48 8.31
C THR A 204 6.61 35.04 9.72
N THR A 205 6.01 34.27 10.63
CA THR A 205 5.74 34.68 12.02
C THR A 205 6.67 34.05 13.05
N ASP A 206 7.55 33.15 12.63
CA ASP A 206 8.64 32.53 13.43
C ASP A 206 10.00 33.14 13.05
#